data_AF-A0A1Q7A7I6-F1
#
_entry.id   AF-A0A1Q7A7I6-F1
#
_cell.length_a   1.000
_cell.length_b   1.000
_cell.length_c   1.000
_cell.angle_alpha   90.00
_cell.angle_beta   90.00
_cell.angle_gamma   90.00
#
_symmetry.space_group_name_H-M   'P 1'
#
loop_
_entity.id
_entity.type
_entity.pdbx_description
1 polymer ?
#
loop_
_entity_poly.entity_id
_entity_poly.type
_entity_poly.pdbx_seq_one_letter_code
_entity_poly.pdbx_strand_id
1 'polypeptide(L)'
;MLSDQRRERLDISRLVPEAQAIVHAAATVYLHHLGQWCMGVLVHGSALKGDYIPGCSDIDFQLYLEPAAFTQKGQLPLEVCLALQRDLALSVSVHSRACASPSPWKGYLGPIPGAYHVVAGTLPIPEATEEELRLSARTALEKLDPPMAYLTEGLLEHGGGRLAYRVRLLCTDVWPMLYHILTIQQGNGLGMWNLPKRKAMDLLPKESASAQTLLAFYQAIRTYYPEEAPVEEGLRAIESGVAFLKSVKSWWNEINAS
;
A
#
# COMPACT_ATOMS: atom_id res chain seq x y z
N MET A 1 33.60 7.63 1.82
CA MET A 1 33.03 8.67 2.68
C MET A 1 32.24 9.63 1.81
N LEU A 2 30.93 9.43 1.70
CA LEU A 2 30.04 10.43 1.13
C LEU A 2 29.82 11.50 2.20
N SER A 3 29.99 12.78 1.84
CA SER A 3 29.89 13.90 2.77
C SER A 3 28.52 13.97 3.45
N ASP A 4 28.53 14.24 4.77
CA ASP A 4 27.33 14.31 5.62
C ASP A 4 26.24 15.26 5.09
N GLN A 5 26.60 16.24 4.25
CA GLN A 5 25.66 17.18 3.64
C GLN A 5 24.67 16.59 2.62
N ARG A 6 24.92 15.39 2.05
CA ARG A 6 23.94 14.72 1.17
C ARG A 6 22.96 13.82 1.93
N ARG A 7 23.21 13.51 3.21
CA ARG A 7 22.34 12.67 4.04
C ARG A 7 21.12 13.42 4.59
N GLU A 8 21.13 14.76 4.58
CA GLU A 8 20.14 15.56 5.32
C GLU A 8 18.98 16.11 4.50
N ARG A 9 19.04 16.09 3.15
CA ARG A 9 17.95 16.68 2.36
C ARG A 9 16.94 15.60 1.96
N LEU A 10 15.89 15.48 2.75
CA LEU A 10 14.71 14.71 2.40
C LEU A 10 14.07 15.29 1.12
N ASP A 11 13.84 14.46 0.11
CA ASP A 11 13.05 14.86 -1.07
C ASP A 11 11.58 14.48 -0.84
N ILE A 12 10.76 15.50 -0.62
CA ILE A 12 9.30 15.37 -0.45
C ILE A 12 8.53 16.04 -1.58
N SER A 13 9.24 16.52 -2.61
CA SER A 13 8.68 17.40 -3.64
C SER A 13 7.60 16.75 -4.50
N ARG A 14 7.64 15.42 -4.63
CA ARG A 14 6.67 14.63 -5.42
C ARG A 14 5.43 14.22 -4.64
N LEU A 15 5.39 14.44 -3.33
CA LEU A 15 4.32 13.99 -2.46
C LEU A 15 3.17 15.00 -2.45
N VAL A 16 1.94 14.52 -2.22
CA VAL A 16 0.79 15.40 -2.05
C VAL A 16 0.98 16.32 -0.85
N PRO A 17 0.53 17.59 -0.90
CA PRO A 17 0.77 18.57 0.16
C PRO A 17 0.39 18.08 1.56
N GLU A 18 -0.71 17.34 1.66
CA GLU A 18 -1.25 16.80 2.91
C GLU A 18 -0.32 15.76 3.56
N ALA A 19 0.49 15.05 2.75
CA ALA A 19 1.41 14.02 3.22
C ALA A 19 2.81 14.56 3.53
N GLN A 20 3.20 15.71 2.97
CA GLN A 20 4.58 16.21 3.02
C GLN A 20 5.11 16.39 4.45
N ALA A 21 4.34 17.03 5.33
CA ALA A 21 4.76 17.26 6.71
C ALA A 21 4.90 15.96 7.50
N ILE A 22 3.96 15.02 7.32
CA ILE A 22 3.96 13.71 7.98
C ILE A 22 5.16 12.88 7.51
N VAL A 23 5.37 12.84 6.19
CA VAL A 23 6.47 12.09 5.60
C VAL A 23 7.82 12.65 6.03
N HIS A 24 7.96 13.98 6.05
CA HIS A 24 9.17 14.62 6.52
C HIS A 24 9.46 14.23 7.97
N ALA A 25 8.49 14.38 8.88
CA ALA A 25 8.65 14.03 10.29
C ALA A 25 9.04 12.54 10.48
N ALA A 26 8.31 11.63 9.85
CA ALA A 26 8.56 10.20 9.96
C ALA A 26 9.92 9.80 9.37
N ALA A 27 10.29 10.33 8.20
CA ALA A 27 11.59 10.10 7.58
C ALA A 27 12.75 10.62 8.44
N THR A 28 12.59 11.79 9.08
CA THR A 28 13.57 12.30 10.06
C THR A 28 13.74 11.33 11.23
N VAL A 29 12.66 10.79 11.78
CA VAL A 29 12.73 9.79 12.86
C VAL A 29 13.43 8.51 12.39
N TYR A 30 13.11 8.00 11.20
CA TYR A 30 13.81 6.83 10.65
C TYR A 30 15.30 7.10 10.49
N LEU A 31 15.70 8.22 9.91
CA LEU A 31 17.11 8.55 9.73
C LEU A 31 17.83 8.77 11.07
N HIS A 32 17.17 9.30 12.08
CA HIS A 32 17.74 9.46 13.41
C HIS A 32 18.12 8.11 14.03
N HIS A 33 17.19 7.14 14.00
CA HIS A 33 17.38 5.82 14.65
C HIS A 33 18.09 4.79 13.79
N LEU A 34 17.99 4.90 12.46
CA LEU A 34 18.46 3.89 11.51
C LEU A 34 19.54 4.42 10.56
N GLY A 35 19.90 5.70 10.63
CA GLY A 35 20.73 6.38 9.63
C GLY A 35 22.07 5.71 9.34
N GLN A 36 22.69 5.07 10.33
CA GLN A 36 23.94 4.33 10.16
C GLN A 36 23.82 3.09 9.26
N TRP A 37 22.63 2.51 9.15
CA TRP A 37 22.33 1.34 8.31
C TRP A 37 21.39 1.68 7.14
N CYS A 38 20.90 2.91 7.05
CA CYS A 38 19.87 3.28 6.09
C CYS A 38 20.45 3.38 4.68
N MET A 39 19.98 2.51 3.79
CA MET A 39 20.31 2.55 2.36
C MET A 39 19.31 3.42 1.61
N GLY A 40 18.01 3.31 1.94
CA GLY A 40 16.95 4.05 1.27
C GLY A 40 15.65 4.08 2.06
N VAL A 41 14.96 5.22 2.00
CA VAL A 41 13.61 5.43 2.53
C VAL A 41 12.70 5.75 1.35
N LEU A 42 11.75 4.86 1.07
CA LEU A 42 10.77 5.03 0.01
C LEU A 42 9.40 5.33 0.59
N VAL A 43 8.63 6.12 -0.14
CA VAL A 43 7.18 6.29 0.06
C VAL A 43 6.45 5.81 -1.19
N HIS A 44 5.35 5.10 -1.00
CA HIS A 44 4.46 4.69 -2.07
C HIS A 44 2.98 4.91 -1.69
N GLY A 45 2.07 4.46 -2.55
CA GLY A 45 0.64 4.54 -2.29
C GLY A 45 0.06 5.95 -2.49
N SER A 46 -0.99 6.26 -1.73
CA SER A 46 -1.81 7.46 -1.94
C SER A 46 -1.09 8.78 -1.66
N ALA A 47 -0.08 8.76 -0.77
CA ALA A 47 0.78 9.91 -0.47
C ALA A 47 1.56 10.42 -1.70
N LEU A 48 1.78 9.56 -2.69
CA LEU A 48 2.45 9.90 -3.93
C LEU A 48 1.48 10.05 -5.11
N LYS A 49 0.54 9.09 -5.26
CA LYS A 49 -0.34 9.02 -6.43
C LYS A 49 -1.54 9.97 -6.36
N GLY A 50 -1.81 10.55 -5.19
CA GLY A 50 -3.08 11.25 -4.94
C GLY A 50 -4.16 10.34 -4.39
N ASP A 51 -5.37 10.88 -4.24
CA ASP A 51 -6.51 10.22 -3.57
C ASP A 51 -6.19 9.79 -2.13
N TYR A 52 -5.41 10.61 -1.41
CA TYR A 52 -5.23 10.49 0.02
C TYR A 52 -6.56 10.80 0.71
N ILE A 53 -7.07 9.84 1.49
CA ILE A 53 -8.32 9.97 2.25
C ILE A 53 -7.94 10.07 3.73
N PRO A 54 -8.09 11.24 4.39
CA PRO A 54 -7.83 11.38 5.82
C PRO A 54 -8.57 10.33 6.65
N GLY A 55 -7.91 9.79 7.69
CA GLY A 55 -8.46 8.73 8.54
C GLY A 55 -8.49 7.32 7.92
N CYS A 56 -8.48 7.21 6.58
CA CYS A 56 -8.44 5.94 5.86
C CYS A 56 -7.04 5.58 5.34
N SER A 57 -6.34 6.58 4.79
CA SER A 57 -5.10 6.40 4.06
C SER A 57 -3.90 6.57 4.98
N ASP A 58 -3.04 5.57 4.94
CA ASP A 58 -1.75 5.63 5.59
C ASP A 58 -0.68 6.19 4.67
N ILE A 59 0.42 6.59 5.30
CA ILE A 59 1.68 6.77 4.60
C ILE A 59 2.41 5.43 4.60
N ASP A 60 2.56 4.85 3.41
CA ASP A 60 3.25 3.59 3.25
C ASP A 60 4.76 3.84 3.02
N PHE A 61 5.56 3.53 4.03
CA PHE A 61 7.00 3.54 3.94
C PHE A 61 7.58 2.16 3.66
N GLN A 62 8.59 2.15 2.81
CA GLN A 62 9.48 1.01 2.67
C GLN A 62 10.92 1.43 2.99
N LEU A 63 11.50 0.78 3.99
CA LEU A 63 12.86 1.06 4.47
C LEU A 63 13.80 -0.04 3.98
N TYR A 64 14.87 0.36 3.29
CA TYR A 64 15.98 -0.53 2.96
C TYR A 64 17.14 -0.27 3.90
N LEU A 65 17.49 -1.32 4.63
CA LEU A 65 18.56 -1.26 5.64
C LEU A 65 19.63 -2.30 5.31
N GLU A 66 20.87 -1.98 5.67
CA GLU A 66 21.98 -2.91 5.63
C GLU A 66 21.69 -4.15 6.51
N PRO A 67 22.19 -5.34 6.14
CA PRO A 67 22.05 -6.55 6.95
C PRO A 67 22.46 -6.39 8.42
N ALA A 68 23.46 -5.53 8.67
CA ALA A 68 23.96 -5.24 10.01
C ALA A 68 22.94 -4.56 10.93
N ALA A 69 21.84 -4.01 10.39
CA ALA A 69 20.75 -3.48 11.19
C ALA A 69 19.94 -4.58 11.90
N PHE A 70 20.05 -5.84 11.47
CA PHE A 70 19.19 -6.92 11.92
C PHE A 70 19.92 -7.90 12.83
N THR A 71 19.20 -8.41 13.80
CA THR A 71 19.59 -9.57 14.60
C THR A 71 19.70 -10.83 13.73
N GLN A 72 20.28 -11.91 14.28
CA GLN A 72 20.35 -13.21 13.60
C GLN A 72 18.98 -13.78 13.22
N LYS A 73 17.89 -13.31 13.85
CA LYS A 73 16.51 -13.69 13.54
C LYS A 73 15.88 -12.81 12.44
N GLY A 74 16.64 -11.89 11.84
CA GLY A 74 16.16 -10.99 10.79
C GLY A 74 15.27 -9.85 11.32
N GLN A 75 15.35 -9.54 12.62
CA GLN A 75 14.56 -8.50 13.27
C GLN A 75 15.43 -7.30 13.62
N LEU A 76 14.88 -6.09 13.57
CA LEU A 76 15.53 -4.94 14.21
C LEU A 76 15.65 -5.18 15.72
N PRO A 77 16.72 -4.67 16.37
CA PRO A 77 16.85 -4.73 17.81
C PRO A 77 15.65 -4.10 18.53
N LEU A 78 15.22 -4.69 19.65
CA LEU A 78 14.02 -4.28 20.35
C LEU A 78 14.11 -2.81 20.81
N GLU A 79 15.28 -2.39 21.29
CA GLU A 79 15.56 -1.04 21.73
C GLU A 79 15.36 -0.01 20.61
N VAL A 80 15.74 -0.35 19.38
CA VAL A 80 15.52 0.49 18.20
C VAL A 80 14.03 0.56 17.88
N CYS A 81 13.33 -0.57 17.91
CA CYS A 81 11.87 -0.61 17.70
C CYS A 81 11.10 0.22 18.74
N LEU A 82 11.50 0.15 20.01
CA LEU A 82 10.89 0.92 21.10
C LEU A 82 11.13 2.43 20.93
N ALA A 83 12.34 2.82 20.52
CA ALA A 83 12.67 4.21 20.27
C ALA A 83 11.91 4.77 19.06
N LEU A 84 11.87 4.01 17.95
CA LEU A 84 11.06 4.34 16.78
C LEU A 84 9.59 4.50 17.15
N GLN A 85 9.00 3.56 17.89
CA GLN A 85 7.60 3.63 18.27
C GLN A 85 7.30 4.88 19.11
N ARG A 86 8.19 5.24 20.03
CA ARG A 86 8.03 6.43 20.88
C ARG A 86 8.00 7.71 20.06
N ASP A 87 8.94 7.84 19.11
CA ASP A 87 9.13 9.08 18.36
C ASP A 87 8.17 9.18 17.16
N LEU A 88 7.77 8.04 16.58
CA LEU A 88 6.75 7.98 15.54
C LEU A 88 5.34 8.19 16.09
N ALA A 89 5.06 7.87 17.36
CA ALA A 89 3.75 8.12 17.97
C ALA A 89 3.37 9.61 18.00
N LEU A 90 4.35 10.51 17.83
CA LEU A 90 4.17 11.95 17.71
C LEU A 90 3.82 12.40 16.28
N SER A 91 3.95 11.49 15.32
CA SER A 91 3.58 11.67 13.91
C SER A 91 2.28 10.90 13.62
N VAL A 92 1.48 11.36 12.63
CA VAL A 92 0.23 10.70 12.20
C VAL A 92 0.48 9.22 11.84
N SER A 93 -0.56 8.38 11.83
CA SER A 93 -0.49 6.94 11.51
C SER A 93 0.37 6.66 10.27
N VAL A 94 1.50 5.99 10.50
CA VAL A 94 2.46 5.57 9.47
C VAL A 94 2.51 4.05 9.46
N HIS A 95 2.45 3.45 8.27
CA HIS A 95 2.75 2.04 8.08
C HIS A 95 4.13 1.89 7.45
N SER A 96 5.05 1.21 8.14
CA SER A 96 6.39 0.98 7.62
C SER A 96 6.73 -0.50 7.55
N ARG A 97 7.26 -0.92 6.40
CA ARG A 97 7.93 -2.21 6.26
C ARG A 97 9.44 -1.99 6.19
N ALA A 98 10.17 -2.52 7.16
CA ALA A 98 11.62 -2.63 7.09
C ALA A 98 12.01 -3.90 6.33
N CYS A 99 12.85 -3.76 5.30
CA CYS A 99 13.38 -4.85 4.51
C CYS A 99 14.89 -4.96 4.71
N ALA A 100 15.36 -6.17 5.02
CA ALA A 100 16.78 -6.46 5.09
C ALA A 100 17.34 -6.75 3.69
N SER A 101 18.36 -5.97 3.28
CA SER A 101 19.31 -6.33 2.22
C SER A 101 18.78 -6.40 0.76
N PRO A 102 19.62 -6.25 -0.28
CA PRO A 102 19.19 -6.08 -1.66
C PRO A 102 18.92 -7.40 -2.40
N SER A 103 18.72 -8.51 -1.67
CA SER A 103 18.32 -9.79 -2.26
C SER A 103 16.83 -10.00 -2.04
N PRO A 104 15.97 -9.60 -3.00
CA PRO A 104 14.54 -9.86 -2.91
C PRO A 104 14.32 -11.38 -2.71
N TRP A 105 13.50 -11.76 -1.72
CA TRP A 105 13.10 -13.16 -1.60
C TRP A 105 12.42 -13.62 -2.89
N LYS A 106 12.52 -14.92 -3.21
CA LYS A 106 11.95 -15.48 -4.44
C LYS A 106 10.46 -15.10 -4.57
N GLY A 107 10.11 -14.40 -5.66
CA GLY A 107 8.76 -13.92 -5.92
C GLY A 107 8.43 -12.53 -5.35
N TYR A 108 9.40 -11.83 -4.75
CA TYR A 108 9.24 -10.41 -4.43
C TYR A 108 9.24 -9.59 -5.72
N LEU A 109 8.21 -8.76 -5.87
CA LEU A 109 8.13 -7.77 -6.94
C LEU A 109 8.83 -6.49 -6.47
N GLY A 110 9.80 -6.02 -7.26
CA GLY A 110 10.49 -4.75 -7.00
C GLY A 110 9.55 -3.54 -6.96
N PRO A 111 10.01 -2.38 -6.49
CA PRO A 111 9.25 -1.14 -6.58
C PRO A 111 8.87 -0.87 -8.04
N ILE A 112 7.60 -0.54 -8.26
CA ILE A 112 7.07 -0.32 -9.61
C ILE A 112 7.50 1.08 -10.08
N PRO A 113 8.21 1.21 -11.22
CA PRO A 113 8.66 2.49 -11.76
C PRO A 113 7.55 3.55 -11.78
N GLY A 114 7.79 4.67 -11.11
CA GLY A 114 6.86 5.80 -11.03
C GLY A 114 5.79 5.70 -9.93
N ALA A 115 5.62 4.54 -9.29
CA ALA A 115 4.62 4.30 -8.24
C ALA A 115 5.20 4.42 -6.81
N TYR A 116 6.46 4.84 -6.70
CA TYR A 116 7.16 5.14 -5.46
C TYR A 116 8.03 6.41 -5.62
N HIS A 117 8.49 6.94 -4.50
CA HIS A 117 9.47 8.02 -4.44
C HIS A 117 10.50 7.74 -3.35
N VAL A 118 11.78 7.91 -3.69
CA VAL A 118 12.88 7.84 -2.72
C VAL A 118 12.95 9.18 -1.99
N VAL A 119 12.61 9.18 -0.70
CA VAL A 119 12.64 10.37 0.15
C VAL A 119 14.03 10.60 0.72
N ALA A 120 14.79 9.53 0.98
CA ALA A 120 16.18 9.60 1.42
C ALA A 120 16.98 8.40 0.91
N GLY A 121 18.29 8.59 0.69
CA GLY A 121 19.19 7.53 0.25
C GLY A 121 19.01 7.14 -1.22
N THR A 122 19.14 5.86 -1.54
CA THR A 122 18.99 5.31 -2.89
C THR A 122 18.13 4.04 -2.89
N LEU A 123 17.57 3.68 -4.04
CA LEU A 123 16.92 2.37 -4.20
C LEU A 123 18.01 1.30 -4.41
N PRO A 124 18.15 0.30 -3.53
CA PRO A 124 19.25 -0.66 -3.61
C PRO A 124 18.91 -1.94 -4.39
N ILE A 125 17.71 -2.05 -4.96
CA ILE A 125 17.24 -3.21 -5.72
C ILE A 125 16.69 -2.77 -7.08
N PRO A 126 16.64 -3.66 -8.09
CA PRO A 126 16.00 -3.34 -9.35
C PRO A 126 14.51 -3.02 -9.15
N GLU A 127 14.02 -2.10 -9.98
CA GLU A 127 12.60 -1.86 -10.14
C GLU A 127 11.92 -3.05 -10.85
N ALA A 128 10.61 -3.21 -10.63
CA ALA A 128 9.84 -4.26 -11.29
C ALA A 128 9.74 -4.03 -12.81
N THR A 129 9.85 -5.12 -13.58
CA THR A 129 9.58 -5.10 -15.02
C THR A 129 8.09 -5.26 -15.33
N GLU A 130 7.70 -4.94 -16.56
CA GLU A 130 6.33 -5.15 -17.05
C GLU A 130 5.95 -6.65 -17.05
N GLU A 131 6.90 -7.52 -17.41
CA GLU A 131 6.72 -8.98 -17.40
C GLU A 131 6.51 -9.51 -15.99
N GLU A 132 7.33 -9.06 -15.02
CA GLU A 132 7.21 -9.44 -13.61
C GLU A 132 5.89 -8.97 -13.02
N LEU A 133 5.49 -7.73 -13.32
CA LEU A 133 4.22 -7.17 -12.86
C LEU A 133 3.02 -7.91 -13.45
N ARG A 134 3.09 -8.29 -14.74
CA ARG A 134 2.05 -9.09 -15.39
C ARG A 134 1.96 -10.50 -14.79
N LEU A 135 3.09 -11.15 -14.52
CA LEU A 135 3.12 -12.45 -13.85
C LEU A 135 2.56 -12.36 -12.43
N SER A 136 2.93 -11.31 -11.68
CA SER A 136 2.39 -11.01 -10.36
C SER A 136 0.87 -10.84 -10.40
N ALA A 137 0.35 -10.06 -11.37
CA ALA A 137 -1.08 -9.85 -11.54
C ALA A 137 -1.84 -11.15 -11.83
N ARG A 138 -1.35 -11.98 -12.76
CA ARG A 138 -1.93 -13.29 -13.04
C ARG A 138 -1.96 -14.17 -11.80
N THR A 139 -0.84 -14.24 -11.08
CA THR A 139 -0.72 -15.04 -9.85
C THR A 139 -1.70 -14.58 -8.78
N ALA A 140 -1.88 -13.27 -8.63
CA ALA A 140 -2.81 -12.69 -7.65
C ALA A 140 -4.27 -12.98 -8.01
N LEU A 141 -4.65 -12.82 -9.28
CA LEU A 141 -6.00 -13.10 -9.77
C LEU A 141 -6.36 -14.60 -9.71
N GLU A 142 -5.38 -15.47 -9.98
CA GLU A 142 -5.52 -16.92 -9.86
C GLU A 142 -5.86 -17.32 -8.42
N LYS A 143 -5.11 -16.77 -7.46
CA LYS A 143 -5.22 -17.08 -6.03
C LYS A 143 -6.38 -16.36 -5.32
N LEU A 144 -7.02 -15.39 -5.98
CA LEU A 144 -8.12 -14.63 -5.40
C LEU A 144 -9.26 -15.58 -5.03
N ASP A 145 -9.65 -15.60 -3.75
CA ASP A 145 -10.68 -16.49 -3.19
C ASP A 145 -11.59 -15.74 -2.19
N PRO A 146 -12.53 -14.91 -2.67
CA PRO A 146 -13.43 -14.15 -1.82
C PRO A 146 -14.66 -14.98 -1.38
N PRO A 147 -15.21 -14.77 -0.16
CA PRO A 147 -14.79 -13.79 0.82
C PRO A 147 -13.54 -14.22 1.58
N MET A 148 -12.70 -13.25 1.97
CA MET A 148 -11.49 -13.52 2.73
C MET A 148 -11.83 -13.97 4.16
N ALA A 149 -11.25 -15.08 4.62
CA ALA A 149 -11.53 -15.66 5.94
C ALA A 149 -11.35 -14.67 7.10
N TYR A 150 -10.33 -13.81 7.01
CA TYR A 150 -10.06 -12.80 8.04
C TYR A 150 -11.20 -11.78 8.21
N LEU A 151 -12.01 -11.55 7.17
CA LEU A 151 -13.17 -10.65 7.26
C LEU A 151 -14.30 -11.32 8.01
N THR A 152 -14.65 -12.55 7.63
CA THR A 152 -15.77 -13.28 8.22
C THR A 152 -15.52 -13.60 9.69
N GLU A 153 -14.29 -14.00 10.04
CA GLU A 153 -13.91 -14.23 11.43
C GLU A 153 -13.81 -12.91 12.21
N GLY A 154 -13.23 -11.88 11.58
CA GLY A 154 -13.00 -10.58 12.21
C GLY A 154 -14.27 -9.78 12.50
N LEU A 155 -15.37 -10.03 11.79
CA LEU A 155 -16.67 -9.39 12.02
C LEU A 155 -17.41 -9.91 13.27
N LEU A 156 -16.94 -11.02 13.86
CA LEU A 156 -17.45 -11.52 15.15
C LEU A 156 -16.93 -10.70 16.34
N GLU A 157 -15.93 -9.84 16.11
CA GLU A 157 -15.32 -9.00 17.13
C GLU A 157 -15.90 -7.59 17.12
N HIS A 158 -16.06 -6.97 18.29
CA HIS A 158 -16.62 -5.62 18.43
C HIS A 158 -15.72 -4.68 19.25
N GLY A 159 -15.93 -3.38 19.09
CA GLY A 159 -15.26 -2.31 19.84
C GLY A 159 -13.84 -1.96 19.37
N GLY A 160 -13.25 -0.92 19.96
CA GLY A 160 -11.83 -0.56 19.80
C GLY A 160 -11.36 -0.28 18.36
N GLY A 161 -12.21 0.32 17.51
CA GLY A 161 -11.85 0.63 16.12
C GLY A 161 -11.71 -0.60 15.21
N ARG A 162 -12.10 -1.80 15.65
CA ARG A 162 -11.94 -3.05 14.87
C ARG A 162 -12.63 -2.98 13.51
N LEU A 163 -13.84 -2.43 13.43
CA LEU A 163 -14.54 -2.28 12.15
C LEU A 163 -13.73 -1.42 11.17
N ALA A 164 -13.22 -0.27 11.64
CA ALA A 164 -12.36 0.58 10.84
C ALA A 164 -11.07 -0.13 10.40
N TYR A 165 -10.49 -0.94 11.27
CA TYR A 165 -9.36 -1.79 10.92
C TYR A 165 -9.72 -2.83 9.84
N ARG A 166 -10.89 -3.48 9.91
CA ARG A 166 -11.33 -4.45 8.90
C ARG A 166 -11.59 -3.81 7.54
N VAL A 167 -12.28 -2.66 7.50
CA VAL A 167 -12.49 -1.90 6.25
C VAL A 167 -11.13 -1.50 5.64
N ARG A 168 -10.17 -1.12 6.49
CA ARG A 168 -8.84 -0.73 6.06
C ARG A 168 -8.07 -1.92 5.50
N LEU A 169 -8.14 -3.06 6.17
CA LEU A 169 -7.51 -4.28 5.70
C LEU A 169 -8.08 -4.70 4.35
N LEU A 170 -9.41 -4.59 4.15
CA LEU A 170 -10.05 -4.83 2.86
C LEU A 170 -9.55 -3.90 1.75
N CYS A 171 -9.20 -2.64 2.05
CA CYS A 171 -8.58 -1.76 1.06
C CYS A 171 -7.26 -2.33 0.51
N THR A 172 -6.52 -3.12 1.32
CA THR A 172 -5.28 -3.76 0.88
C THR A 172 -5.50 -4.93 -0.09
N ASP A 173 -6.72 -5.45 -0.19
CA ASP A 173 -7.10 -6.42 -1.23
C ASP A 173 -7.75 -5.74 -2.44
N VAL A 174 -8.70 -4.82 -2.21
CA VAL A 174 -9.49 -4.17 -3.27
C VAL A 174 -8.62 -3.35 -4.22
N TRP A 175 -7.75 -2.48 -3.69
CA TRP A 175 -6.98 -1.58 -4.55
C TRP A 175 -5.98 -2.33 -5.43
N PRO A 176 -5.18 -3.28 -4.93
CA PRO A 176 -4.33 -4.09 -5.79
C PRO A 176 -5.10 -4.87 -6.86
N MET A 177 -6.29 -5.40 -6.55
CA MET A 177 -7.09 -6.13 -7.56
C MET A 177 -7.53 -5.24 -8.72
N LEU A 178 -7.91 -3.98 -8.46
CA LEU A 178 -8.16 -3.00 -9.53
C LEU A 178 -6.95 -2.89 -10.46
N TYR A 179 -5.77 -2.63 -9.91
CA TYR A 179 -4.58 -2.45 -10.73
C TYR A 179 -4.15 -3.73 -11.44
N HIS A 180 -4.33 -4.91 -10.83
CA HIS A 180 -4.06 -6.19 -11.50
C HIS A 180 -4.99 -6.44 -12.68
N ILE A 181 -6.30 -6.15 -12.55
CA ILE A 181 -7.23 -6.21 -13.70
C ILE A 181 -6.72 -5.32 -14.83
N LEU A 182 -6.39 -4.06 -14.53
CA LEU A 182 -5.94 -3.10 -15.53
C LEU A 182 -4.59 -3.51 -16.15
N THR A 183 -3.67 -4.10 -15.38
CA THR A 183 -2.42 -4.67 -15.91
C THR A 183 -2.71 -5.74 -16.97
N ILE A 184 -3.69 -6.61 -16.75
CA ILE A 184 -4.06 -7.65 -17.71
C ILE A 184 -4.78 -7.05 -18.93
N GLN A 185 -5.76 -6.17 -18.70
CA GLN A 185 -6.61 -5.63 -19.78
C GLN A 185 -5.88 -4.68 -20.72
N GLN A 186 -4.98 -3.83 -20.18
CA GLN A 186 -4.37 -2.73 -20.93
C GLN A 186 -2.98 -3.09 -21.49
N GLY A 187 -2.35 -4.16 -21.01
CA GLY A 187 -1.00 -4.54 -21.44
C GLY A 187 0.12 -3.54 -21.07
N ASN A 188 -0.20 -2.52 -20.27
CA ASN A 188 0.72 -1.50 -19.76
C ASN A 188 0.58 -1.37 -18.24
N GLY A 189 0.98 -2.41 -17.51
CA GLY A 189 0.92 -2.49 -16.06
C GLY A 189 1.67 -1.35 -15.38
N LEU A 190 2.90 -1.05 -15.81
CA LEU A 190 3.68 0.05 -15.24
C LEU A 190 2.92 1.38 -15.28
N GLY A 191 2.31 1.70 -16.42
CA GLY A 191 1.46 2.88 -16.56
C GLY A 191 0.23 2.85 -15.66
N MET A 192 -0.45 1.71 -15.57
CA MET A 192 -1.67 1.57 -14.76
C MET A 192 -1.40 1.77 -13.27
N TRP A 193 -0.31 1.21 -12.77
CA TRP A 193 0.05 1.35 -11.35
C TRP A 193 0.48 2.76 -10.98
N ASN A 194 0.80 3.64 -11.94
CA ASN A 194 1.12 5.05 -11.68
C ASN A 194 -0.12 5.95 -11.57
N LEU A 195 -1.31 5.42 -11.88
CA LEU A 195 -2.53 6.21 -11.84
C LEU A 195 -3.02 6.44 -10.39
N PRO A 196 -3.62 7.61 -10.11
CA PRO A 196 -4.51 7.78 -8.97
C PRO A 196 -5.67 6.78 -9.02
N LYS A 197 -6.17 6.37 -7.85
CA LYS A 197 -7.27 5.38 -7.73
C LYS A 197 -8.47 5.79 -8.57
N ARG A 198 -8.86 7.07 -8.53
CA ARG A 198 -10.03 7.55 -9.28
C ARG A 198 -9.86 7.39 -10.79
N LYS A 199 -8.68 7.73 -11.31
CA LYS A 199 -8.39 7.57 -12.75
C LYS A 199 -8.33 6.10 -13.14
N ALA A 200 -7.79 5.24 -12.28
CA ALA A 200 -7.80 3.79 -12.52
C ALA A 200 -9.23 3.22 -12.55
N MET A 201 -10.12 3.66 -11.65
CA MET A 201 -11.53 3.26 -11.66
C MET A 201 -12.23 3.63 -12.96
N ASP A 202 -11.97 4.83 -13.51
CA ASP A 202 -12.60 5.32 -14.73
C ASP A 202 -12.22 4.49 -15.99
N LEU A 203 -11.19 3.64 -15.90
CA LEU A 203 -10.77 2.73 -16.96
C LEU A 203 -11.54 1.40 -16.98
N LEU A 204 -12.28 1.07 -15.90
CA LEU A 204 -13.13 -0.11 -15.92
C LEU A 204 -14.37 0.12 -16.81
N PRO A 205 -14.87 -0.90 -17.53
CA PRO A 205 -16.12 -0.78 -18.27
C PRO A 205 -17.27 -0.43 -17.34
N LYS A 206 -17.91 0.73 -17.54
CA LYS A 206 -18.91 1.30 -16.60
C LYS A 206 -20.08 0.36 -16.30
N GLU A 207 -20.49 -0.44 -17.28
CA GLU A 207 -21.59 -1.39 -17.15
C GLU A 207 -21.15 -2.73 -16.52
N SER A 208 -19.87 -2.92 -16.24
CA SER A 208 -19.38 -4.14 -15.58
C SER A 208 -19.74 -4.15 -14.10
N ALA A 209 -20.02 -5.35 -13.57
CA ALA A 209 -20.23 -5.55 -12.14
C ALA A 209 -19.03 -5.03 -11.31
N SER A 210 -17.80 -5.21 -11.81
CA SER A 210 -16.58 -4.71 -11.16
C SER A 210 -16.53 -3.19 -11.06
N ALA A 211 -16.97 -2.45 -12.09
CA ALA A 211 -17.01 -0.99 -12.01
C ALA A 211 -18.05 -0.50 -10.99
N GLN A 212 -19.25 -1.09 -11.00
CA GLN A 212 -20.35 -0.69 -10.13
C GLN A 212 -20.05 -0.98 -8.65
N THR A 213 -19.58 -2.18 -8.35
CA THR A 213 -19.22 -2.59 -6.97
C THR A 213 -18.04 -1.81 -6.42
N LEU A 214 -17.01 -1.53 -7.26
CA LEU A 214 -15.88 -0.70 -6.86
C LEU A 214 -16.27 0.75 -6.61
N LEU A 215 -17.21 1.30 -7.39
CA LEU A 215 -17.73 2.64 -7.16
C LEU A 215 -18.49 2.71 -5.82
N ALA A 216 -19.35 1.73 -5.55
CA ALA A 216 -20.06 1.64 -4.28
C ALA A 216 -19.08 1.52 -3.09
N PHE A 217 -18.04 0.70 -3.22
CA PHE A 217 -16.98 0.59 -2.23
C PHE A 217 -16.28 1.91 -1.97
N TYR A 218 -15.85 2.59 -3.05
CA TYR A 218 -15.17 3.88 -2.95
C TYR A 218 -16.05 4.96 -2.30
N GLN A 219 -17.35 4.96 -2.58
CA GLN A 219 -18.30 5.87 -1.92
C GLN A 219 -18.44 5.54 -0.43
N ALA A 220 -18.62 4.27 -0.08
CA ALA A 220 -18.79 3.84 1.31
C ALA A 220 -17.58 4.20 2.19
N ILE A 221 -16.35 3.94 1.73
CA ILE A 221 -15.15 4.30 2.51
C ILE A 221 -15.00 5.81 2.68
N ARG A 222 -15.40 6.60 1.67
CA ARG A 222 -15.31 8.07 1.73
C ARG A 222 -16.35 8.67 2.67
N THR A 223 -17.47 8.00 2.87
CA THR A 223 -18.45 8.37 3.89
C THR A 223 -17.98 7.92 5.27
N TYR A 224 -17.43 6.71 5.38
CA TYR A 224 -17.09 6.10 6.67
C TYR A 224 -15.91 6.78 7.39
N TYR A 225 -14.77 7.00 6.72
CA TYR A 225 -13.53 7.40 7.41
C TYR A 225 -13.40 8.86 7.88
N PRO A 226 -14.04 9.88 7.27
CA PRO A 226 -13.87 11.27 7.75
C PRO A 226 -14.28 11.49 9.20
N GLU A 227 -15.25 10.73 9.71
CA GLU A 227 -15.78 10.87 11.08
C GLU A 227 -15.95 9.53 11.82
N GLU A 228 -15.44 8.41 11.28
CA GLU A 228 -15.84 7.06 11.68
C GLU A 228 -17.39 6.96 11.76
N ALA A 229 -18.02 7.20 10.61
CA ALA A 229 -19.47 7.26 10.44
C ALA A 229 -20.15 5.97 10.97
N PRO A 230 -21.49 5.95 11.08
CA PRO A 230 -22.23 4.85 11.70
C PRO A 230 -21.79 3.47 11.19
N VAL A 231 -21.85 2.47 12.07
CA VAL A 231 -21.46 1.06 11.78
C VAL A 231 -21.95 0.58 10.41
N GLU A 232 -23.16 0.97 10.01
CA GLU A 232 -23.76 0.65 8.71
C GLU A 232 -22.90 1.07 7.50
N GLU A 233 -22.22 2.21 7.54
CA GLU A 233 -21.35 2.65 6.44
C GLU A 233 -20.08 1.79 6.35
N GLY A 234 -19.55 1.37 7.50
CA GLY A 234 -18.42 0.42 7.56
C GLY A 234 -18.82 -0.96 7.05
N LEU A 235 -20.02 -1.43 7.40
CA LEU A 235 -20.56 -2.70 6.89
C LEU A 235 -20.82 -2.63 5.38
N ARG A 236 -21.41 -1.55 4.88
CA ARG A 236 -21.58 -1.29 3.43
C ARG A 236 -20.27 -1.30 2.68
N ALA A 237 -19.20 -0.74 3.26
CA ALA A 237 -17.87 -0.80 2.67
C ALA A 237 -17.37 -2.26 2.60
N ILE A 238 -17.61 -3.08 3.62
CA ILE A 238 -17.22 -4.49 3.57
C ILE A 238 -18.02 -5.25 2.51
N GLU A 239 -19.34 -5.09 2.48
CA GLU A 239 -20.21 -5.76 1.51
C GLU A 239 -19.83 -5.43 0.06
N SER A 240 -19.68 -4.14 -0.25
CA SER A 240 -19.34 -3.67 -1.59
C SER A 240 -17.91 -4.05 -2.01
N GLY A 241 -16.94 -4.03 -1.09
CA GLY A 241 -15.57 -4.47 -1.36
C GLY A 241 -15.48 -5.98 -1.62
N VAL A 242 -16.20 -6.79 -0.84
CA VAL A 242 -16.29 -8.25 -1.10
C VAL A 242 -17.02 -8.54 -2.41
N ALA A 243 -18.08 -7.79 -2.72
CA ALA A 243 -18.80 -7.92 -3.99
C ALA A 243 -17.89 -7.61 -5.19
N PHE A 244 -17.04 -6.58 -5.08
CA PHE A 244 -16.03 -6.28 -6.08
C PHE A 244 -15.04 -7.44 -6.24
N LEU A 245 -14.45 -7.95 -5.17
CA LEU A 245 -13.51 -9.07 -5.26
C LEU A 245 -14.16 -10.31 -5.92
N LYS A 246 -15.43 -10.59 -5.61
CA LYS A 246 -16.20 -11.66 -6.26
C LYS A 246 -16.39 -11.41 -7.75
N SER A 247 -16.71 -10.18 -8.17
CA SER A 247 -16.85 -9.86 -9.60
C SER A 247 -15.52 -9.94 -10.34
N VAL A 248 -14.40 -9.55 -9.69
CA VAL A 248 -13.04 -9.76 -10.23
C VAL A 248 -12.77 -11.24 -10.46
N LYS A 249 -13.10 -12.10 -9.49
CA LYS A 249 -12.90 -13.55 -9.62
C LYS A 249 -13.74 -14.15 -10.74
N SER A 250 -15.02 -13.76 -10.87
CA SER A 250 -15.88 -14.21 -11.98
C SER A 250 -15.27 -13.82 -13.32
N TRP A 251 -14.88 -12.55 -13.47
CA TRP A 251 -14.24 -12.04 -14.68
C TRP A 251 -12.96 -12.82 -15.02
N TRP A 252 -12.11 -13.11 -14.03
CA TRP A 252 -10.87 -13.89 -14.25
C TRP A 252 -11.16 -15.32 -14.72
N ASN A 253 -12.17 -15.97 -14.16
CA ASN A 253 -12.56 -17.32 -14.56
C ASN A 253 -13.12 -17.34 -15.99
N GLU A 254 -13.94 -16.35 -16.36
CA GLU A 254 -14.53 -16.23 -17.71
C GLU A 254 -13.46 -16.09 -18.81
N ILE A 255 -12.45 -15.24 -18.58
CA ILE A 255 -11.38 -15.02 -19.57
C ILE A 255 -10.39 -16.19 -19.70
N ASN A 256 -10.31 -17.09 -18.70
CA ASN A 256 -9.45 -18.29 -18.77
C ASN A 256 -10.22 -19.54 -19.18
N ALA A 257 -11.56 -19.51 -19.18
CA ALA A 257 -12.40 -20.56 -19.74
C ALA A 257 -12.61 -20.42 -21.25
N SER A 258 -12.28 -19.25 -21.81
CA SER A 258 -12.37 -18.91 -23.25
C SER A 258 -11.03 -19.17 -23.95
#